data_AF-A0A919GPX5-F1
#
_entry.id   AF-A0A919GPX5-F1
#
_cell.length_a   1.000
_cell.length_b   1.000
_cell.length_c   1.000
_cell.angle_alpha   90.00
_cell.angle_beta   90.00
_cell.angle_gamma   90.00
#
_symmetry.space_group_name_H-M   'P 1'
#
loop_
_entity.id
_entity.type
_entity.pdbx_description
1 polymer ?
#
loop_
_entity_poly.entity_id
_entity_poly.type
_entity_poly.pdbx_seq_one_letter_code
_entity_poly.pdbx_strand_id
1 'polypeptide(L)'
;MGYELRRWFEDRLPLEISSGERVVALAIADLAWDDSRIGYGRKFMQKLLWKTGFENEAQVGKVLGKLAARGIELRVPIKGQDGEPLKNKRGQLVYAHRGHQRTFRIPFETEFPGRPAPYWDDQGERSPDLDPHAWHNNERSPGWETFEGERSPAREGFQGDRSPGREGFRGERSPARESLVTQAGDPIPLTTPTFPPSVTPRGVDSAGKAGSEKDDPALAAAVDFLMNLPEPWPLGRVSAKAMAPLLIEAITEQGWRLDADLIAKLTENAAGVHRPMSVLRIRISDLPKAPQRTATKSGSNLPLWCGDCGDGNPAAEFNAKFRTEPSSKKPCPACHPAHRTADAA
;
A
#
# COMPACT_ATOMS: atom_id res chain seq x y z
N MET A 1 -1.17 -3.20 -7.97
CA MET A 1 -0.93 -4.58 -8.45
C MET A 1 0.48 -4.93 -8.00
N GLY A 2 0.68 -6.12 -7.43
CA GLY A 2 1.80 -6.55 -6.57
C GLY A 2 3.22 -6.54 -7.14
N TYR A 3 3.53 -5.70 -8.11
CA TYR A 3 4.80 -5.73 -8.85
C TYR A 3 6.00 -5.35 -7.98
N GLU A 4 5.82 -4.36 -7.10
CA GLU A 4 6.88 -3.90 -6.20
C GLU A 4 7.23 -5.00 -5.20
N LEU A 5 6.22 -5.61 -4.59
CA LEU A 5 6.43 -6.68 -3.63
C LEU A 5 7.06 -7.92 -4.27
N ARG A 6 6.66 -8.25 -5.50
CA ARG A 6 7.27 -9.34 -6.27
C ARG A 6 8.75 -9.08 -6.52
N ARG A 7 9.12 -7.90 -7.02
CA ARG A 7 10.52 -7.53 -7.29
C ARG A 7 11.35 -7.52 -6.00
N TRP A 8 10.83 -6.88 -4.95
CA TRP A 8 11.45 -6.85 -3.62
C TRP A 8 11.74 -8.26 -3.09
N PHE A 9 10.81 -9.19 -3.32
CA PHE A 9 10.93 -10.56 -2.84
C PHE A 9 11.89 -11.39 -3.70
N GLU A 10 11.90 -11.18 -5.02
CA GLU A 10 12.82 -11.83 -5.95
C GLU A 10 14.29 -11.56 -5.61
N ASP A 11 14.62 -10.31 -5.30
CA ASP A 11 15.98 -9.88 -4.96
C ASP A 11 16.50 -10.49 -3.65
N ARG A 12 15.61 -10.92 -2.76
CA ARG A 12 15.95 -11.43 -1.44
C ARG A 12 15.89 -12.95 -1.34
N LEU A 13 15.16 -13.63 -2.23
CA LEU A 13 15.00 -15.09 -2.17
C LEU A 13 16.37 -15.81 -2.29
N PRO A 14 16.70 -16.74 -1.37
CA PRO A 14 17.97 -17.46 -1.41
C PRO A 14 18.17 -18.19 -2.75
N LEU A 15 19.40 -18.17 -3.27
CA LEU A 15 19.73 -18.84 -4.54
C LEU A 15 19.55 -20.36 -4.47
N GLU A 16 19.65 -20.94 -3.28
CA GLU A 16 19.57 -22.38 -3.03
C GLU A 16 18.15 -22.95 -3.09
N ILE A 17 17.10 -22.12 -3.19
CA ILE A 17 15.73 -22.61 -3.35
C ILE A 17 15.52 -23.18 -4.74
N SER A 18 14.74 -24.26 -4.81
CA SER A 18 14.35 -24.86 -6.08
C SER A 18 13.51 -23.89 -6.92
N SER A 19 13.50 -24.10 -8.24
CA SER A 19 12.66 -23.33 -9.17
C SER A 19 11.19 -23.34 -8.78
N GLY A 20 10.65 -24.49 -8.34
CA GLY A 20 9.28 -24.61 -7.85
C GLY A 20 9.00 -23.78 -6.60
N GLU A 21 9.93 -23.75 -5.63
CA GLU A 21 9.83 -22.90 -4.44
C GLU A 21 9.81 -21.41 -4.81
N ARG A 22 10.71 -21.00 -5.72
CA ARG A 22 10.78 -19.63 -6.23
C ARG A 22 9.49 -19.22 -6.93
N VAL A 23 8.95 -20.05 -7.81
CA VAL A 23 7.71 -19.76 -8.55
C VAL A 23 6.51 -19.59 -7.61
N VAL A 24 6.36 -20.44 -6.59
CA VAL A 24 5.28 -20.28 -5.59
C VAL A 24 5.46 -18.99 -4.79
N ALA A 25 6.68 -18.72 -4.30
CA ALA A 25 7.01 -17.54 -3.52
C ALA A 25 6.68 -16.24 -4.29
N LEU A 26 7.14 -16.14 -5.54
CA LEU A 26 6.89 -14.97 -6.39
C LEU A 26 5.42 -14.83 -6.79
N ALA A 27 4.71 -15.93 -7.05
CA ALA A 27 3.29 -15.88 -7.37
C ALA A 27 2.43 -15.43 -6.18
N ILE A 28 2.82 -15.77 -4.94
CA ILE A 28 2.15 -15.24 -3.73
C ILE A 28 2.42 -13.74 -3.60
N ALA A 29 3.65 -13.29 -3.81
CA ALA A 29 4.01 -11.87 -3.73
C ALA A 29 3.23 -11.03 -4.76
N ASP A 30 3.11 -11.53 -5.99
CA ASP A 30 2.34 -10.91 -7.08
C ASP A 30 0.83 -10.79 -6.77
N LEU A 31 0.28 -11.73 -5.99
CA LEU A 31 -1.13 -11.77 -5.61
C LEU A 31 -1.44 -11.04 -4.29
N ALA A 32 -0.43 -10.72 -3.49
CA ALA A 32 -0.58 -9.97 -2.25
C ALA A 32 -0.72 -8.47 -2.55
N TRP A 33 -1.33 -7.72 -1.63
CA TRP A 33 -1.36 -6.26 -1.72
C TRP A 33 -0.03 -5.68 -1.26
N ASP A 34 0.54 -4.75 -2.04
CA ASP A 34 1.84 -4.14 -1.76
C ASP A 34 1.89 -3.52 -0.36
N ASP A 35 0.89 -2.71 0.01
CA ASP A 35 0.86 -1.97 1.28
C ASP A 35 0.79 -2.88 2.51
N SER A 36 -0.07 -3.90 2.46
CA SER A 36 -0.32 -4.78 3.61
C SER A 36 0.56 -6.02 3.62
N ARG A 37 1.19 -6.35 2.48
CA ARG A 37 1.90 -7.60 2.20
C ARG A 37 1.05 -8.87 2.41
N ILE A 38 -0.27 -8.73 2.48
CA ILE A 38 -1.20 -9.82 2.77
C ILE A 38 -1.97 -10.20 1.50
N GLY A 39 -2.11 -11.50 1.28
CA GLY A 39 -2.92 -12.08 0.22
C GLY A 39 -3.98 -13.02 0.78
N TYR A 40 -5.25 -12.76 0.49
CA TYR A 40 -6.34 -13.65 0.83
C TYR A 40 -7.47 -13.57 -0.20
N GLY A 41 -8.32 -14.61 -0.26
CA GLY A 41 -9.55 -14.56 -1.05
C GLY A 41 -10.11 -15.94 -1.35
N ARG A 42 -11.41 -16.04 -1.64
CA ARG A 42 -12.05 -17.30 -2.06
C ARG A 42 -11.40 -17.89 -3.32
N LYS A 43 -10.94 -17.03 -4.23
CA LYS A 43 -10.27 -17.42 -5.48
C LYS A 43 -8.73 -17.36 -5.40
N PHE A 44 -8.15 -17.03 -4.24
CA PHE A 44 -6.71 -16.82 -4.12
C PHE A 44 -5.94 -18.09 -4.48
N MET A 45 -6.34 -19.23 -3.89
CA MET A 45 -5.68 -20.51 -4.15
C MET A 45 -5.84 -20.97 -5.61
N GLN A 46 -7.02 -20.76 -6.21
CA GLN A 46 -7.24 -21.05 -7.63
C GLN A 46 -6.32 -20.20 -8.54
N LYS A 47 -6.16 -18.91 -8.24
CA LYS A 47 -5.23 -18.03 -8.97
C LYS A 47 -3.79 -18.47 -8.77
N LEU A 48 -3.42 -18.89 -7.55
CA LEU A 48 -2.08 -19.38 -7.24
C LEU A 48 -1.76 -20.66 -8.04
N LEU A 49 -2.67 -21.64 -8.06
CA LEU A 49 -2.52 -22.86 -8.86
C LEU A 49 -2.37 -22.52 -10.34
N TRP A 50 -3.23 -21.64 -10.87
CA TRP A 50 -3.17 -21.21 -12.27
C TRP A 50 -1.83 -20.52 -12.61
N LYS A 51 -1.32 -19.62 -11.76
CA LYS A 51 -0.03 -18.93 -11.99
C LYS A 51 1.19 -19.84 -11.89
N THR A 52 1.12 -20.85 -11.03
CA THR A 52 2.27 -21.72 -10.72
C THR A 52 2.31 -22.99 -11.56
N GLY A 53 1.19 -23.37 -12.18
CA GLY A 53 1.06 -24.61 -12.93
C GLY A 53 0.95 -25.87 -12.08
N PHE A 54 0.84 -25.76 -10.74
CA PHE A 54 0.58 -26.92 -9.89
C PHE A 54 -0.85 -27.43 -10.07
N GLU A 55 -1.02 -28.75 -10.07
CA GLU A 55 -2.31 -29.41 -10.31
C GLU A 55 -3.24 -29.29 -9.11
N ASN A 56 -2.69 -29.26 -7.89
CA ASN A 56 -3.48 -29.28 -6.67
C ASN A 56 -2.82 -28.54 -5.50
N GLU A 57 -3.65 -28.19 -4.52
CA GLU A 57 -3.23 -27.45 -3.33
C GLU A 57 -2.23 -28.21 -2.44
N ALA A 58 -2.22 -29.55 -2.52
CA ALA A 58 -1.31 -30.37 -1.73
C ALA A 58 0.14 -30.21 -2.19
N GLN A 59 0.38 -30.08 -3.51
CA GLN A 59 1.70 -29.77 -4.06
C GLN A 59 2.20 -28.41 -3.57
N VAL A 60 1.37 -27.38 -3.65
CA VAL A 60 1.68 -26.04 -3.11
C VAL A 60 1.96 -26.11 -1.60
N GLY A 61 1.16 -26.86 -0.85
CA GLY A 61 1.36 -27.07 0.59
C GLY A 61 2.72 -27.72 0.93
N LYS A 62 3.18 -28.69 0.13
CA LYS A 62 4.52 -29.29 0.27
C LYS A 62 5.62 -28.26 0.02
N VAL A 63 5.50 -27.46 -1.03
CA VAL A 63 6.46 -26.39 -1.36
C VAL A 63 6.53 -25.34 -0.23
N LEU A 64 5.38 -24.90 0.27
CA LEU A 64 5.30 -23.98 1.42
C LEU A 64 5.93 -24.57 2.68
N GLY A 65 5.77 -25.88 2.91
CA GLY A 65 6.44 -26.57 4.02
C GLY A 65 7.96 -26.55 3.90
N LYS A 66 8.51 -26.70 2.68
CA LYS A 66 9.96 -26.60 2.44
C LYS A 66 10.49 -25.18 2.61
N LEU A 67 9.75 -24.18 2.12
CA LEU A 67 10.08 -22.76 2.35
C LEU A 67 10.11 -22.44 3.85
N ALA A 68 9.10 -22.89 4.60
CA ALA A 68 9.04 -22.70 6.05
C ALA A 68 10.21 -23.39 6.78
N ALA A 69 10.62 -24.59 6.34
CA ALA A 69 11.80 -25.28 6.89
C ALA A 69 13.11 -24.50 6.65
N ARG A 70 13.14 -23.59 5.69
CA ARG A 70 14.25 -22.65 5.43
C ARG A 70 14.06 -21.29 6.09
N GLY A 71 13.08 -21.15 6.99
CA GLY A 71 12.76 -19.90 7.69
C GLY A 71 11.90 -18.92 6.88
N ILE A 72 11.40 -19.31 5.72
CA ILE A 72 10.54 -18.46 4.87
C ILE A 72 9.09 -18.90 5.06
N GLU A 73 8.44 -18.39 6.11
CA GLU A 73 7.02 -18.69 6.37
C GLU A 73 6.11 -17.68 5.66
N LEU A 74 5.40 -18.16 4.63
CA LEU A 74 4.47 -17.35 3.84
C LEU A 74 3.02 -17.48 4.28
N ARG A 75 2.71 -18.38 5.21
CA ARG A 75 1.33 -18.64 5.66
C ARG A 75 1.10 -17.91 6.97
N VAL A 76 -0.08 -17.32 7.10
CA VAL A 76 -0.53 -16.71 8.36
C VAL A 76 -1.29 -17.77 9.16
N PRO A 77 -0.89 -18.05 10.42
CA PRO A 77 -1.63 -18.99 11.26
C PRO A 77 -3.04 -18.47 11.54
N ILE A 78 -4.01 -19.37 11.59
CA ILE A 78 -5.40 -19.04 11.92
C ILE A 78 -5.43 -18.59 13.38
N LYS A 79 -6.03 -17.44 13.65
CA LYS A 79 -6.24 -16.93 15.00
C LYS A 79 -7.60 -17.40 15.54
N GLY A 80 -7.64 -17.80 16.81
CA GLY A 80 -8.88 -18.10 17.53
C GLY A 80 -9.69 -16.84 17.83
N GLN A 81 -10.82 -16.99 18.51
CA GLN A 81 -11.64 -15.86 18.98
C GLN A 81 -10.84 -14.95 19.93
N ASP A 82 -9.90 -15.53 20.67
CA ASP A 82 -9.02 -14.82 21.62
C ASP A 82 -7.88 -14.06 20.93
N GLY A 83 -7.77 -14.13 19.59
CA GLY A 83 -6.68 -13.50 18.83
C GLY A 83 -5.36 -14.27 18.83
N GLU A 84 -5.24 -15.31 19.66
CA GLU A 84 -4.07 -16.19 19.72
C GLU A 84 -4.03 -17.18 18.52
N PRO A 85 -2.84 -17.53 18.02
CA PRO A 85 -2.70 -18.53 16.97
C PRO A 85 -3.21 -19.89 17.41
N LEU A 86 -4.11 -20.47 16.61
CA LEU A 86 -4.66 -21.80 16.86
C LEU A 86 -3.56 -22.85 16.73
N LYS A 87 -3.40 -23.67 17.76
CA LYS A 87 -2.46 -24.79 17.80
C LYS A 87 -3.21 -26.11 17.77
N ASN A 88 -2.67 -27.11 17.08
CA ASN A 88 -3.21 -28.47 17.11
C ASN A 88 -2.86 -29.16 18.45
N LYS A 89 -3.36 -30.39 18.65
CA LYS A 89 -3.05 -31.20 19.86
C LYS A 89 -1.56 -31.47 20.08
N ARG A 90 -0.71 -31.26 19.05
CA ARG A 90 0.75 -31.42 19.10
C ARG A 90 1.47 -30.08 19.31
N GLY A 91 0.75 -29.00 19.57
CA GLY A 91 1.31 -27.66 19.75
C GLY A 91 1.73 -26.95 18.45
N GLN A 92 1.48 -27.54 17.28
CA GLN A 92 1.85 -26.96 15.99
C GLN A 92 0.79 -25.97 15.52
N LEU A 93 1.24 -24.87 14.89
CA LEU A 93 0.36 -23.84 14.34
C LEU A 93 -0.53 -24.41 13.22
N VAL A 94 -1.80 -24.01 13.22
CA VAL A 94 -2.78 -24.38 12.21
C VAL A 94 -2.89 -23.25 11.18
N TYR A 95 -2.55 -23.55 9.93
CA TYR A 95 -2.59 -22.58 8.81
C TYR A 95 -3.80 -22.75 7.90
N ALA A 96 -4.47 -23.91 7.98
CA ALA A 96 -5.63 -24.22 7.16
C ALA A 96 -6.61 -25.09 7.96
N HIS A 97 -7.88 -24.71 7.92
CA HIS A 97 -8.98 -25.48 8.48
C HIS A 97 -10.18 -25.38 7.54
N ARG A 98 -11.02 -26.42 7.49
CA ARG A 98 -12.24 -26.39 6.68
C ARG A 98 -13.11 -25.20 7.11
N GLY A 99 -13.61 -24.44 6.14
CA GLY A 99 -14.42 -23.24 6.38
C GLY A 99 -13.63 -21.97 6.76
N HIS A 100 -12.31 -22.05 6.92
CA HIS A 100 -11.47 -20.88 7.18
C HIS A 100 -10.74 -20.46 5.91
N GLN A 101 -10.67 -19.15 5.69
CA GLN A 101 -9.94 -18.58 4.58
C GLN A 101 -8.44 -18.67 4.84
N ARG A 102 -7.69 -19.19 3.87
CA ARG A 102 -6.22 -19.19 3.94
C ARG A 102 -5.72 -17.78 3.66
N THR A 103 -4.82 -17.33 4.51
CA THR A 103 -4.16 -16.03 4.40
C THR A 103 -2.67 -16.24 4.23
N PHE A 104 -2.11 -15.53 3.27
CA PHE A 104 -0.69 -15.51 2.98
C PHE A 104 -0.13 -14.14 3.33
N ARG A 105 1.13 -14.10 3.75
CA ARG A 105 1.84 -12.84 4.01
C ARG A 105 3.26 -12.95 3.47
N ILE A 106 3.71 -11.89 2.81
CA ILE A 106 5.13 -11.72 2.48
C ILE A 106 5.83 -11.15 3.73
N PRO A 107 6.85 -11.84 4.27
CA PRO A 107 7.57 -11.41 5.46
C PRO A 107 8.22 -10.03 5.27
N PHE A 108 8.48 -9.35 6.38
CA PHE A 108 9.27 -8.11 6.37
C PHE A 108 10.76 -8.41 6.28
N GLU A 109 11.57 -7.39 5.97
CA GLU A 109 13.02 -7.53 5.88
C GLU A 109 13.64 -8.07 7.18
N THR A 110 13.11 -7.66 8.33
CA THR A 110 13.56 -8.10 9.65
C THR A 110 13.26 -9.57 9.97
N GLU A 111 12.29 -10.16 9.27
CA GLU A 111 11.86 -11.55 9.48
C GLU A 111 12.48 -12.49 8.45
N PHE A 112 13.05 -11.95 7.38
CA PHE A 112 13.53 -12.73 6.27
C PHE A 112 14.94 -13.26 6.58
N PRO A 113 15.19 -14.57 6.50
CA PRO A 113 16.51 -15.14 6.76
C PRO A 113 17.53 -14.87 5.63
N GLY A 114 17.15 -14.07 4.64
CA GLY A 114 17.94 -13.81 3.45
C GLY A 114 19.06 -12.82 3.67
N ARG A 115 19.99 -12.83 2.72
CA ARG A 115 21.06 -11.83 2.61
C ARG A 115 20.44 -10.44 2.39
N PRO A 116 21.11 -9.35 2.80
CA PRO A 116 20.76 -8.03 2.32
C PRO A 116 20.65 -8.07 0.79
N ALA A 117 19.65 -7.39 0.23
CA ALA A 117 19.48 -7.33 -1.21
C ALA A 117 20.82 -6.96 -1.87
N PRO A 118 21.19 -7.58 -3.00
CA PRO A 118 22.36 -7.14 -3.75
C PRO A 118 22.24 -5.64 -3.97
N TYR A 119 23.31 -4.90 -3.68
CA TYR A 119 23.38 -3.49 -4.03
C TYR A 119 23.52 -3.41 -5.54
N TRP A 120 22.39 -3.34 -6.23
CA TRP A 120 22.33 -2.94 -7.62
C TRP A 120 22.51 -1.43 -7.63
N ASP A 121 23.69 -0.95 -8.04
CA ASP A 121 23.93 0.48 -8.20
C ASP A 121 23.18 0.99 -9.44
N ASP A 122 21.86 1.01 -9.36
CA ASP A 122 20.96 1.44 -10.44
C ASP A 122 21.24 2.92 -10.86
N GLN A 123 22.03 3.67 -10.09
CA GLN A 123 22.47 5.01 -10.43
C GLN A 123 23.62 5.03 -11.46
N GLY A 124 24.47 4.01 -11.50
CA GLY A 124 25.61 3.94 -12.42
C GLY A 124 25.29 3.35 -13.80
N GLU A 125 24.25 2.51 -13.88
CA GLU A 125 23.83 1.83 -15.12
C GLU A 125 22.60 2.44 -15.78
N ARG A 126 22.07 3.55 -15.23
CA ARG A 126 21.12 4.38 -15.97
C ARG A 126 21.86 4.88 -17.21
N SER A 127 21.65 4.19 -18.34
CA SER A 127 22.18 4.59 -19.64
C SER A 127 21.96 6.10 -19.72
N PRO A 128 23.02 6.90 -19.95
CA PRO A 128 22.92 8.36 -19.92
C PRO A 128 21.69 8.71 -20.73
N ASP A 129 20.71 9.33 -20.05
CA ASP A 129 19.39 9.59 -20.61
C ASP A 129 19.61 10.07 -22.04
N LEU A 130 19.17 9.25 -23.00
CA LEU A 130 19.14 9.59 -24.41
C LEU A 130 18.55 10.99 -24.46
N ASP A 131 19.40 11.96 -24.77
CA ASP A 131 19.09 13.37 -24.71
C ASP A 131 17.74 13.57 -25.42
N PRO A 132 16.68 14.03 -24.72
CA PRO A 132 15.37 14.24 -25.33
C PRO A 132 15.44 15.20 -26.53
N HIS A 133 16.54 15.95 -26.67
CA HIS A 133 16.83 16.84 -27.78
C HIS A 133 17.66 16.22 -28.92
N ALA A 134 18.12 14.97 -28.82
CA ALA A 134 18.86 14.29 -29.89
C ALA A 134 18.02 14.00 -31.16
N TRP A 135 16.69 14.12 -31.08
CA TRP A 135 15.80 13.98 -32.25
C TRP A 135 15.80 15.17 -33.21
N HIS A 136 16.48 16.29 -32.88
CA HIS A 136 16.48 17.49 -33.71
C HIS A 136 17.81 17.79 -34.43
N ASN A 137 18.86 16.98 -34.25
CA ASN A 137 20.09 17.15 -35.00
C ASN A 137 20.09 16.25 -36.25
N ASN A 138 19.62 16.84 -37.35
CA ASN A 138 20.06 16.70 -38.74
C ASN A 138 21.20 15.70 -39.05
N GLU A 139 20.96 14.40 -38.95
CA GLU A 139 21.70 13.41 -39.74
C GLU A 139 20.86 13.02 -40.95
N ARG A 140 21.29 13.59 -42.07
CA ARG A 140 20.95 13.27 -43.45
C ARG A 140 20.49 11.82 -43.59
N SER A 141 19.25 11.65 -44.02
CA SER A 141 18.85 10.51 -44.83
C SER A 141 19.94 10.26 -45.88
N PRO A 142 20.53 9.06 -45.98
CA PRO A 142 21.27 8.68 -47.16
C PRO A 142 20.33 8.87 -48.35
N GLY A 143 20.77 9.69 -49.30
CA GLY A 143 20.04 9.95 -50.52
C GLY A 143 19.68 8.63 -51.19
N TRP A 144 18.41 8.54 -51.57
CA TRP A 144 17.93 7.67 -52.61
C TRP A 144 18.77 7.96 -53.86
N GLU A 145 19.88 7.25 -54.04
CA GLU A 145 20.54 7.18 -55.34
C GLU A 145 19.56 6.49 -56.29
N THR A 146 18.98 7.32 -57.15
CA THR A 146 18.38 6.93 -58.41
C THR A 146 19.35 6.05 -59.19
N PHE A 147 19.17 4.72 -59.08
CA PHE A 147 19.76 3.78 -60.01
C PHE A 147 18.80 3.64 -61.19
N GLU A 148 18.96 4.51 -62.19
CA GLU A 148 18.33 4.37 -63.48
C GLU A 148 18.91 3.15 -64.21
N GLY A 149 17.98 2.25 -64.58
CA GLY A 149 18.02 1.23 -65.61
C GLY A 149 19.35 0.78 -66.21
N GLU A 150 19.64 -0.52 -66.05
CA GLU A 150 20.17 -1.30 -67.16
C GLU A 150 19.70 -2.78 -67.10
N ARG A 151 18.90 -3.12 -68.13
CA ARG A 151 18.79 -4.40 -68.85
C ARG A 151 18.60 -5.71 -68.07
N SER A 152 17.40 -6.26 -68.23
CA SER A 152 17.16 -7.71 -68.33
C SER A 152 18.12 -8.36 -69.34
N PRO A 153 18.61 -9.58 -69.05
CA PRO A 153 18.19 -10.67 -69.93
C PRO A 153 17.79 -11.97 -69.20
N ALA A 154 16.88 -12.67 -69.88
CA ALA A 154 16.77 -14.12 -70.02
C ALA A 154 16.67 -15.00 -68.76
N ARG A 155 15.41 -15.29 -68.43
CA ARG A 155 14.82 -16.63 -68.25
C ARG A 155 15.70 -17.80 -68.75
N GLU A 156 16.30 -18.56 -67.83
CA GLU A 156 16.60 -19.98 -68.06
C GLU A 156 16.80 -20.76 -66.75
N GLY A 157 15.95 -21.78 -66.57
CA GLY A 157 16.21 -23.01 -65.82
C GLY A 157 16.64 -22.94 -64.34
N PHE A 158 15.69 -23.15 -63.41
CA PHE A 158 16.02 -24.01 -62.28
C PHE A 158 14.87 -24.96 -61.95
N GLN A 159 15.21 -26.24 -62.04
CA GLN A 159 14.34 -27.40 -61.92
C GLN A 159 13.81 -27.56 -60.50
N GLY A 160 12.58 -28.04 -60.42
CA GLY A 160 11.96 -28.44 -59.17
C GLY A 160 12.54 -29.75 -58.65
N ASP A 161 12.81 -29.75 -57.36
CA ASP A 161 12.77 -30.94 -56.51
C ASP A 161 11.96 -30.54 -55.27
N ARG A 162 10.69 -30.95 -55.24
CA ARG A 162 10.21 -32.16 -54.53
C ARG A 162 10.18 -31.98 -53.02
N SER A 163 9.01 -31.61 -52.54
CA SER A 163 8.56 -31.84 -51.17
C SER A 163 8.57 -33.34 -50.84
N PRO A 164 9.16 -33.77 -49.72
CA PRO A 164 8.60 -34.83 -48.90
C PRO A 164 7.72 -34.14 -47.84
N GLY A 165 6.53 -34.61 -47.49
CA GLY A 165 6.14 -36.00 -47.31
C GLY A 165 5.47 -36.04 -45.94
N ARG A 166 4.15 -35.89 -45.94
CA ARG A 166 3.28 -36.02 -44.78
C ARG A 166 3.26 -37.48 -44.36
N GLU A 167 4.03 -37.85 -43.35
CA GLU A 167 3.92 -39.16 -42.69
C GLU A 167 3.22 -39.01 -41.33
N GLY A 168 2.07 -39.68 -41.22
CA GLY A 168 1.32 -39.79 -39.98
C GLY A 168 2.01 -40.78 -39.05
N PHE A 169 2.30 -40.35 -37.82
CA PHE A 169 2.71 -41.27 -36.76
C PHE A 169 1.47 -41.83 -36.06
N ARG A 170 1.15 -43.07 -36.45
CA ARG A 170 0.22 -43.97 -35.79
C ARG A 170 1.01 -44.88 -34.85
N GLY A 171 0.59 -44.88 -33.59
CA GLY A 171 0.94 -45.76 -32.47
C GLY A 171 2.03 -46.81 -32.62
N GLU A 172 3.07 -46.65 -31.80
CA GLU A 172 3.86 -47.78 -31.30
C GLU A 172 3.89 -47.77 -29.77
N ARG A 173 3.48 -48.92 -29.25
CA ARG A 173 3.54 -49.33 -27.86
C ARG A 173 4.99 -49.35 -27.42
N SER A 174 5.28 -48.81 -26.24
CA SER A 174 6.46 -49.20 -25.48
C SER A 174 6.07 -50.10 -24.31
N PRO A 175 6.93 -51.08 -23.96
CA PRO A 175 6.55 -52.27 -23.23
C PRO A 175 6.67 -52.06 -21.72
N ALA A 176 5.92 -52.88 -20.99
CA ALA A 176 6.08 -53.11 -19.57
C ALA A 176 7.56 -53.39 -19.25
N ARG A 177 8.13 -52.60 -18.34
CA ARG A 177 9.36 -52.96 -17.64
C ARG A 177 9.01 -53.26 -16.20
N GLU A 178 9.17 -54.53 -15.88
CA GLU A 178 9.02 -55.17 -14.59
C GLU A 178 9.80 -54.40 -13.53
N SER A 179 9.12 -53.93 -12.47
CA SER A 179 9.81 -53.53 -11.25
C SER A 179 10.11 -54.78 -10.44
N LEU A 180 11.37 -55.19 -10.45
CA LEU A 180 11.90 -56.18 -9.52
C LEU A 180 11.62 -55.74 -8.08
N VAL A 181 10.83 -56.56 -7.41
CA VAL A 181 10.88 -56.75 -5.96
C VAL A 181 12.25 -57.35 -5.64
N THR A 182 13.07 -56.65 -4.87
CA THR A 182 14.07 -57.29 -4.00
C THR A 182 13.95 -56.70 -2.60
N GLN A 183 13.64 -57.63 -1.71
CA GLN A 183 13.54 -57.52 -0.27
C GLN A 183 14.86 -58.04 0.30
N ALA A 184 15.60 -57.19 1.00
CA ALA A 184 16.65 -57.49 2.00
C ALA A 184 17.31 -56.13 2.29
N GLY A 185 17.44 -55.62 3.50
CA GLY A 185 17.54 -56.27 4.79
C GLY A 185 18.76 -55.66 5.46
N ASP A 186 18.61 -54.48 6.06
CA ASP A 186 19.64 -53.87 6.90
C ASP A 186 19.06 -53.46 8.26
N PRO A 187 19.67 -53.88 9.37
CA PRO A 187 19.20 -53.60 10.72
C PRO A 187 19.52 -52.15 11.12
N ILE A 188 18.50 -51.46 11.63
CA ILE A 188 18.61 -50.12 12.21
C ILE A 188 19.33 -50.23 13.57
N PRO A 189 20.44 -49.52 13.81
CA PRO A 189 20.95 -49.38 15.17
C PRO A 189 20.01 -48.45 15.97
N LEU A 190 19.33 -49.05 16.95
CA LEU A 190 18.61 -48.36 18.03
C LEU A 190 19.58 -47.40 18.75
N THR A 191 19.47 -46.11 18.44
CA THR A 191 20.02 -45.05 19.28
C THR A 191 18.88 -44.41 20.07
N THR A 192 18.83 -44.82 21.32
CA THR A 192 18.03 -44.28 22.41
C THR A 192 18.42 -42.82 22.68
N PRO A 193 17.55 -41.81 22.51
CA PRO A 193 17.82 -40.49 23.07
C PRO A 193 17.51 -40.52 24.57
N THR A 194 18.59 -40.44 25.35
CA THR A 194 18.57 -40.20 26.80
C THR A 194 18.01 -38.80 27.05
N PHE A 195 16.89 -38.72 27.76
CA PHE A 195 16.34 -37.48 28.31
C PHE A 195 17.26 -36.94 29.42
N PRO A 196 17.67 -35.66 29.40
CA PRO A 196 18.12 -35.00 30.62
C PRO A 196 16.92 -34.56 31.48
N PRO A 197 17.08 -34.54 32.82
CA PRO A 197 15.99 -34.33 33.75
C PRO A 197 15.57 -32.85 33.88
N SER A 198 14.32 -32.70 34.30
CA SER A 198 13.64 -31.48 34.73
C SER A 198 14.53 -30.48 35.46
N VAL A 199 14.53 -29.24 34.95
CA VAL A 199 14.86 -28.05 35.72
C VAL A 199 13.71 -27.06 35.57
N THR A 200 12.91 -26.94 36.61
CA THR A 200 12.23 -25.71 37.01
C THR A 200 12.56 -25.46 38.49
N PRO A 201 12.45 -24.25 39.03
CA PRO A 201 12.16 -22.95 38.42
C PRO A 201 13.23 -21.89 38.75
N ARG A 202 13.38 -20.85 37.91
CA ARG A 202 13.93 -19.57 38.38
C ARG A 202 12.97 -18.47 37.95
N GLY A 203 12.32 -17.89 38.96
CA GLY A 203 11.52 -16.70 38.81
C GLY A 203 12.37 -15.60 38.20
N VAL A 204 11.90 -15.10 37.08
CA VAL A 204 12.31 -13.77 36.61
C VAL A 204 11.16 -12.88 37.02
N ASP A 205 11.47 -12.04 37.99
CA ASP A 205 10.58 -11.03 38.53
C ASP A 205 9.90 -10.28 37.38
N SER A 206 8.58 -10.29 37.42
CA SER A 206 7.75 -9.34 36.68
C SER A 206 7.99 -7.96 37.30
N ALA A 207 9.11 -7.34 36.91
CA ALA A 207 9.36 -5.94 37.14
C ALA A 207 8.32 -5.17 36.32
N GLY A 208 7.30 -4.70 37.02
CA GLY A 208 6.24 -3.88 36.49
C GLY A 208 6.79 -2.72 35.67
N LYS A 209 6.38 -2.68 34.41
CA LYS A 209 6.38 -1.43 33.64
C LYS A 209 4.97 -0.87 33.69
N ALA A 210 4.56 -0.46 34.89
CA ALA A 210 3.58 0.61 35.05
C ALA A 210 4.27 1.91 34.63
N GLY A 211 4.55 2.03 33.34
CA GLY A 211 4.89 3.30 32.73
C GLY A 211 3.59 4.07 32.65
N SER A 212 3.44 5.04 33.53
CA SER A 212 2.43 6.08 33.49
C SER A 212 2.21 6.55 32.06
N GLU A 213 1.18 6.00 31.42
CA GLU A 213 0.53 6.53 30.24
C GLU A 213 -0.07 7.86 30.72
N LYS A 214 0.73 8.93 30.64
CA LYS A 214 0.18 10.28 30.70
C LYS A 214 -0.76 10.32 29.51
N ASP A 215 -2.06 10.19 29.79
CA ASP A 215 -3.12 10.38 28.81
C ASP A 215 -2.81 11.68 28.08
N ASP A 216 -2.34 11.57 26.84
CA ASP A 216 -2.03 12.72 26.02
C ASP A 216 -3.35 13.46 25.79
N PRO A 217 -3.50 14.71 26.27
CA PRO A 217 -4.76 15.45 26.14
C PRO A 217 -5.19 15.57 24.67
N ALA A 218 -4.26 15.56 23.71
CA ALA A 218 -4.58 15.57 22.29
C ALA A 218 -5.22 14.24 21.85
N LEU A 219 -4.73 13.11 22.36
CA LEU A 219 -5.28 11.78 22.07
C LEU A 219 -6.68 11.63 22.67
N ALA A 220 -6.88 12.07 23.92
CA ALA A 220 -8.20 12.09 24.53
C ALA A 220 -9.20 12.96 23.74
N ALA A 221 -8.79 14.16 23.31
CA ALA A 221 -9.63 15.04 22.49
C ALA A 221 -9.95 14.45 21.11
N ALA A 222 -8.99 13.79 20.46
CA ALA A 222 -9.21 13.12 19.18
C ALA A 222 -10.16 11.92 19.29
N VAL A 223 -10.04 11.13 20.38
CA VAL A 223 -10.97 10.03 20.68
C VAL A 223 -12.39 10.56 20.88
N ASP A 224 -12.56 11.60 21.71
CA ASP A 224 -13.86 12.20 21.97
C ASP A 224 -14.47 12.81 20.69
N PHE A 225 -13.65 13.48 19.87
CA PHE A 225 -14.07 14.01 18.58
C PHE A 225 -14.61 12.91 17.63
N LEU A 226 -13.90 11.79 17.50
CA LEU A 226 -14.33 10.65 16.66
C LEU A 226 -15.58 9.94 17.19
N MET A 227 -15.79 9.95 18.51
CA MET A 227 -16.99 9.39 19.14
C MET A 227 -18.23 10.26 18.94
N ASN A 228 -18.05 11.57 18.74
CA ASN A 228 -19.13 12.56 18.60
C ASN A 228 -19.38 13.03 17.16
N LEU A 229 -18.92 12.27 16.15
CA LEU A 229 -19.23 12.57 14.75
C LEU A 229 -20.74 12.40 14.46
N PRO A 230 -21.32 13.17 13.52
CA PRO A 230 -22.71 12.99 13.08
C PRO A 230 -22.97 11.59 12.51
N GLU A 231 -24.19 11.06 12.68
CA GLU A 231 -24.59 9.78 12.07
C GLU A 231 -24.40 9.79 10.55
N PRO A 232 -23.97 8.66 9.93
CA PRO A 232 -23.70 7.34 10.51
C PRO A 232 -22.22 7.14 10.95
N TRP A 233 -21.49 8.22 11.20
CA TRP A 233 -20.04 8.20 11.44
C TRP A 233 -19.53 8.04 12.89
N PRO A 234 -20.34 8.09 13.98
CA PRO A 234 -19.80 7.93 15.32
C PRO A 234 -19.04 6.61 15.47
N LEU A 235 -17.85 6.67 16.07
CA LEU A 235 -17.05 5.49 16.35
C LEU A 235 -17.27 4.96 17.77
N GLY A 236 -17.25 3.64 17.92
CA GLY A 236 -17.12 3.03 19.24
C GLY A 236 -15.77 3.35 19.88
N ARG A 237 -15.71 3.43 21.22
CA ARG A 237 -14.51 3.81 22.00
C ARG A 237 -13.22 3.08 21.57
N VAL A 238 -13.30 1.78 21.32
CA VAL A 238 -12.12 0.97 20.92
C VAL A 238 -11.61 1.39 19.55
N SER A 239 -12.51 1.56 18.59
CA SER A 239 -12.18 2.02 17.23
C SER A 239 -11.66 3.45 17.22
N ALA A 240 -12.27 4.34 18.01
CA ALA A 240 -11.82 5.72 18.18
C ALA A 240 -10.39 5.78 18.74
N LYS A 241 -10.08 5.00 19.80
CA LYS A 241 -8.71 4.88 20.35
C LYS A 241 -7.70 4.39 19.32
N ALA A 242 -8.07 3.43 18.49
CA ALA A 242 -7.17 2.90 17.45
C ALA A 242 -6.90 3.91 16.32
N MET A 243 -7.86 4.80 16.02
CA MET A 243 -7.77 5.78 14.93
C MET A 243 -7.26 7.16 15.34
N ALA A 244 -7.37 7.52 16.62
CA ALA A 244 -6.96 8.83 17.12
C ALA A 244 -5.51 9.23 16.79
N PRO A 245 -4.49 8.33 16.86
CA PRO A 245 -3.13 8.69 16.47
C PRO A 245 -3.00 9.09 15.00
N LEU A 246 -3.67 8.36 14.10
CA LEU A 246 -3.69 8.66 12.66
C LEU A 246 -4.37 10.01 12.39
N LEU A 247 -5.43 10.33 13.14
CA LEU A 247 -6.09 11.63 13.03
C LEU A 247 -5.15 12.76 13.46
N ILE A 248 -4.46 12.61 14.59
CA ILE A 248 -3.52 13.63 15.10
C ILE A 248 -2.39 13.89 14.10
N GLU A 249 -1.79 12.83 13.56
CA GLU A 249 -0.76 12.95 12.53
C GLU A 249 -1.28 13.75 11.33
N ALA A 250 -2.41 13.33 10.75
CA ALA A 250 -3.00 13.97 9.59
C ALA A 250 -3.40 15.45 9.84
N ILE A 251 -4.00 15.77 11.00
CA ILE A 251 -4.38 17.17 11.29
C ILE A 251 -3.14 18.06 11.49
N THR A 252 -2.07 17.54 12.09
CA THR A 252 -0.84 18.31 12.31
C THR A 252 -0.10 18.59 11.01
N GLU A 253 -0.04 17.60 10.11
CA GLU A 253 0.60 17.73 8.80
C GLU A 253 -0.19 18.67 7.87
N GLN A 254 -1.51 18.53 7.85
CA GLN A 254 -2.37 19.24 6.90
C GLN A 254 -2.92 20.56 7.44
N GLY A 255 -2.64 20.89 8.71
CA GLY A 255 -3.03 22.15 9.35
C GLY A 255 -4.50 22.23 9.76
N TRP A 256 -5.16 21.09 9.99
CA TRP A 256 -6.54 21.05 10.45
C TRP A 256 -6.66 21.23 11.96
N ARG A 257 -7.86 21.57 12.42
CA ARG A 257 -8.25 21.64 13.83
C ARG A 257 -9.44 20.72 14.07
N LEU A 258 -9.61 20.26 15.31
CA LEU A 258 -10.75 19.45 15.74
C LEU A 258 -12.01 20.34 15.87
N ASP A 259 -12.54 20.81 14.73
CA ASP A 259 -13.68 21.72 14.66
C ASP A 259 -14.76 21.24 13.66
N ALA A 260 -15.80 22.06 13.49
CA ALA A 260 -16.93 21.74 12.62
C ALA A 260 -16.53 21.61 11.13
N ASP A 261 -15.48 22.30 10.69
CA ASP A 261 -15.00 22.21 9.30
C ASP A 261 -14.39 20.84 9.04
N LEU A 262 -13.62 20.31 10.00
CA LEU A 262 -13.08 18.96 9.92
C LEU A 262 -14.18 17.91 9.95
N ILE A 263 -15.22 18.09 10.78
CA ILE A 263 -16.39 17.20 10.80
C ILE A 263 -17.03 17.17 9.41
N ALA A 264 -17.38 18.33 8.87
CA ALA A 264 -18.01 18.45 7.55
C ALA A 264 -17.18 17.75 6.47
N LYS A 265 -15.85 17.88 6.54
CA LYS A 265 -14.96 17.23 5.58
C LYS A 265 -14.90 15.71 5.74
N LEU A 266 -14.77 15.22 6.98
CA LEU A 266 -14.72 13.79 7.26
C LEU A 266 -16.06 13.10 6.97
N THR A 267 -17.18 13.81 7.08
CA THR A 267 -18.55 13.28 6.86
C THR A 267 -19.14 13.63 5.50
N GLU A 268 -18.36 14.22 4.58
CA GLU A 268 -18.82 14.61 3.25
C GLU A 268 -19.48 13.41 2.51
N ASN A 269 -20.54 13.62 1.73
CA ASN A 269 -21.21 12.54 0.98
C ASN A 269 -21.68 11.35 1.85
N ALA A 270 -22.43 11.61 2.93
CA ALA A 270 -22.93 10.57 3.83
C ALA A 270 -23.93 9.59 3.17
N ALA A 271 -24.64 10.01 2.11
CA ALA A 271 -25.63 9.17 1.44
C ALA A 271 -24.96 8.02 0.67
N GLY A 272 -25.39 6.78 0.94
CA GLY A 272 -24.94 5.59 0.19
C GLY A 272 -23.64 4.95 0.70
N VAL A 273 -23.07 5.42 1.81
CA VAL A 273 -21.88 4.79 2.40
C VAL A 273 -22.27 3.53 3.18
N HIS A 274 -21.95 2.36 2.64
CA HIS A 274 -22.25 1.08 3.30
C HIS A 274 -21.21 0.65 4.36
N ARG A 275 -20.04 1.30 4.40
CA ARG A 275 -18.93 0.96 5.32
C ARG A 275 -18.27 2.23 5.88
N PRO A 276 -18.92 2.95 6.81
CA PRO A 276 -18.45 4.25 7.32
C PRO A 276 -17.04 4.15 7.92
N MET A 277 -16.73 3.08 8.65
CA MET A 277 -15.40 2.81 9.22
C MET A 277 -14.26 2.81 8.19
N SER A 278 -14.43 2.06 7.10
CA SER A 278 -13.40 1.95 6.07
C SER A 278 -13.21 3.26 5.33
N VAL A 279 -14.31 3.98 5.07
CA VAL A 279 -14.27 5.28 4.39
C VAL A 279 -13.64 6.34 5.28
N LEU A 280 -13.98 6.39 6.57
CA LEU A 280 -13.41 7.34 7.53
C LEU A 280 -11.90 7.17 7.65
N ARG A 281 -11.41 5.92 7.70
CA ARG A 281 -9.97 5.62 7.72
C ARG A 281 -9.26 6.16 6.48
N ILE A 282 -9.81 5.93 5.29
CA ILE A 282 -9.25 6.44 4.02
C ILE A 282 -9.24 7.98 4.04
N ARG A 283 -10.32 8.63 4.48
CA ARG A 283 -10.41 10.09 4.52
C ARG A 283 -9.44 10.75 5.49
N ILE A 284 -9.13 10.09 6.60
CA ILE A 284 -8.13 10.57 7.55
C ILE A 284 -6.72 10.46 6.93
N SER A 285 -6.43 9.36 6.24
CA SER A 285 -5.15 9.19 5.52
C SER A 285 -5.00 10.13 4.33
N ASP A 286 -6.09 10.41 3.60
CA ASP A 286 -6.11 11.25 2.40
C ASP A 286 -6.66 12.65 2.70
N LEU A 287 -6.44 13.17 3.91
CA LEU A 287 -6.96 14.47 4.32
C LEU A 287 -6.27 15.56 3.47
N PRO A 288 -7.01 16.39 2.70
CA PRO A 288 -6.38 17.45 1.92
C PRO A 288 -5.86 18.54 2.86
N LYS A 289 -4.98 19.42 2.38
CA LYS A 289 -4.54 20.60 3.14
C LYS A 289 -5.74 21.42 3.63
N ALA A 290 -5.73 21.83 4.89
CA ALA A 290 -6.81 22.62 5.46
C ALA A 290 -7.03 23.87 4.60
N PRO A 291 -8.30 24.21 4.28
CA PRO A 291 -8.57 25.46 3.60
C PRO A 291 -7.92 26.56 4.44
N GLN A 292 -7.10 27.39 3.81
CA GLN A 292 -6.63 28.58 4.51
C GLN A 292 -7.88 29.35 4.86
N ARG A 293 -8.25 29.33 6.15
CA ARG A 293 -9.18 30.30 6.70
C ARG A 293 -8.53 31.61 6.35
N THR A 294 -8.99 32.21 5.26
CA THR A 294 -8.77 33.62 4.99
C THR A 294 -9.28 34.23 6.26
N ALA A 295 -8.33 34.70 7.10
CA ALA A 295 -8.65 35.27 8.39
C ALA A 295 -9.83 36.16 8.09
N THR A 296 -11.02 35.78 8.60
CA THR A 296 -12.24 36.54 8.40
C THR A 296 -11.80 37.92 8.77
N LYS A 297 -11.58 38.80 7.76
CA LYS A 297 -11.08 40.15 7.98
C LYS A 297 -12.05 40.64 9.02
N SER A 298 -11.61 40.75 10.28
CA SER A 298 -12.47 41.04 11.42
C SER A 298 -13.42 42.07 10.90
N GLY A 299 -14.68 41.63 10.70
CA GLY A 299 -15.68 42.43 10.00
C GLY A 299 -15.54 43.78 10.62
N SER A 300 -15.07 44.72 9.79
CA SER A 300 -14.47 45.96 10.23
C SER A 300 -15.28 46.46 11.40
N ASN A 301 -14.63 46.62 12.56
CA ASN A 301 -15.23 47.06 13.83
C ASN A 301 -15.64 48.54 13.70
N LEU A 302 -16.28 48.85 12.58
CA LEU A 302 -16.73 50.14 12.15
C LEU A 302 -18.15 50.25 12.69
N PRO A 303 -18.44 51.31 13.44
CA PRO A 303 -19.79 51.61 13.85
C PRO A 303 -20.72 51.70 12.64
N LEU A 304 -22.03 51.60 12.91
CA LEU A 304 -23.08 51.89 11.93
C LEU A 304 -22.80 53.23 11.24
N TRP A 305 -23.07 53.30 9.94
CA TRP A 305 -22.86 54.51 9.15
C TRP A 305 -23.72 55.65 9.73
N CYS A 306 -23.16 56.86 9.83
CA CYS A 306 -23.83 58.00 10.46
C CYS A 306 -24.86 58.70 9.56
N GLY A 307 -24.98 58.34 8.28
CA GLY A 307 -25.90 58.95 7.31
C GLY A 307 -25.41 60.26 6.67
N ASP A 308 -24.56 61.03 7.37
CA ASP A 308 -24.12 62.36 6.90
C ASP A 308 -22.80 62.37 6.11
N CYS A 309 -22.06 61.25 6.08
CA CYS A 309 -20.74 61.19 5.45
C CYS A 309 -20.74 60.44 4.12
N GLY A 310 -19.81 60.79 3.24
CA GLY A 310 -19.62 60.16 1.93
C GLY A 310 -20.12 60.94 0.72
N ASP A 311 -20.36 62.25 0.85
CA ASP A 311 -20.63 63.17 -0.27
C ASP A 311 -21.74 62.68 -1.24
N GLY A 312 -22.80 62.08 -0.68
CA GLY A 312 -23.92 61.55 -1.47
C GLY A 312 -23.64 60.21 -2.16
N ASN A 313 -22.52 59.55 -1.88
CA ASN A 313 -22.22 58.23 -2.39
C ASN A 313 -22.92 57.14 -1.55
N PRO A 314 -23.91 56.40 -2.09
CA PRO A 314 -24.62 55.35 -1.35
C PRO A 314 -23.70 54.19 -0.93
N ALA A 315 -22.52 54.05 -1.54
CA ALA A 315 -21.55 53.05 -1.13
C ALA A 315 -20.96 53.30 0.27
N ALA A 316 -21.12 54.49 0.85
CA ALA A 316 -20.66 54.81 2.21
C ALA A 316 -21.37 53.99 3.30
N GLU A 317 -22.60 53.52 3.04
CA GLU A 317 -23.33 52.64 3.95
C GLU A 317 -22.58 51.32 4.18
N PHE A 318 -22.08 50.72 3.10
CA PHE A 318 -21.49 49.38 3.12
C PHE A 318 -19.96 49.37 3.17
N ASN A 319 -19.30 50.49 2.85
CA ASN A 319 -17.84 50.53 2.71
C ASN A 319 -17.21 51.74 3.40
N ALA A 320 -16.40 51.42 4.42
CA ALA A 320 -15.60 52.33 5.24
C ALA A 320 -14.85 53.43 4.48
N LYS A 321 -14.32 53.07 3.30
CA LYS A 321 -13.44 53.92 2.50
C LYS A 321 -14.16 55.15 1.97
N PHE A 322 -15.48 55.06 1.80
CA PHE A 322 -16.31 56.17 1.34
C PHE A 322 -16.92 56.98 2.49
N ARG A 323 -16.63 56.65 3.76
CA ARG A 323 -17.14 57.39 4.92
C ARG A 323 -16.23 58.57 5.24
N THR A 324 -16.17 59.53 4.33
CA THR A 324 -15.38 60.78 4.46
C THR A 324 -16.27 61.96 4.77
N GLU A 325 -15.70 62.95 5.46
CA GLU A 325 -16.40 64.19 5.80
C GLU A 325 -16.75 64.99 4.54
N PRO A 326 -17.93 65.63 4.47
CA PRO A 326 -18.33 66.33 3.26
C PRO A 326 -17.36 67.44 2.89
N SER A 327 -16.96 67.50 1.62
CA SER A 327 -15.92 68.42 1.09
C SER A 327 -14.48 68.15 1.57
N SER A 328 -14.22 67.02 2.23
CA SER A 328 -12.91 66.66 2.78
C SER A 328 -12.57 65.19 2.48
N LYS A 329 -11.30 64.90 2.19
CA LYS A 329 -10.83 63.50 2.04
C LYS A 329 -10.54 62.83 3.39
N LYS A 330 -10.80 63.51 4.51
CA LYS A 330 -10.58 62.97 5.86
C LYS A 330 -11.68 61.97 6.25
N PRO A 331 -11.34 60.90 6.98
CA PRO A 331 -12.33 59.94 7.48
C PRO A 331 -13.30 60.63 8.44
N CYS A 332 -14.59 60.31 8.31
CA CYS A 332 -15.63 60.88 9.15
C CYS A 332 -15.40 60.49 10.63
N PRO A 333 -15.31 61.46 11.57
CA PRO A 333 -15.00 61.20 12.97
C PRO A 333 -16.09 60.40 13.71
N ALA A 334 -17.34 60.45 13.23
CA ALA A 334 -18.44 59.65 13.79
C ALA A 334 -18.35 58.17 13.35
N CYS A 335 -17.91 57.92 12.12
CA CYS A 335 -17.74 56.57 11.59
C CYS A 335 -16.38 55.94 11.93
N HIS A 336 -15.40 56.76 12.29
CA HIS A 336 -14.01 56.37 12.54
C HIS A 336 -13.49 56.96 13.86
N PRO A 337 -14.01 56.51 15.02
CA PRO A 337 -13.64 57.07 16.33
C PRO A 337 -12.13 56.92 16.65
N ALA A 338 -11.47 55.91 16.09
CA ALA A 338 -10.02 55.71 16.23
C ALA A 338 -9.17 56.80 15.56
N HIS A 339 -9.72 57.53 14.58
CA HIS A 339 -9.02 58.64 13.92
C HIS A 339 -9.18 59.97 14.65
N ARG A 340 -10.11 60.07 15.62
CA ARG A 340 -10.31 61.28 16.43
C ARG A 340 -9.16 61.54 17.40
N THR A 341 -8.47 60.49 17.85
CA THR A 341 -7.41 60.61 18.86
C THR A 341 -6.06 61.02 18.29
N ALA A 342 -5.88 61.00 16.96
CA ALA A 342 -4.61 61.34 16.32
C ALA A 342 -4.44 62.85 16.05
N ASP A 343 -5.53 63.62 15.96
CA ASP A 343 -5.49 65.08 15.70
C ASP A 343 -5.52 65.93 16.99
N ALA A 344 -5.56 65.29 18.17
CA ALA A 344 -5.64 65.97 19.48
C ALA A 344 -4.36 65.82 20.36
N ALA A 345 -3.27 65.28 19.80
CA ALA A 345 -1.96 65.14 20.44
C ALA A 345 -0.90 65.91 19.64
#